data_AF-A0AAD4EW90-F1
#
_entry.id   AF-A0AAD4EW90-F1
#
_cell.length_a   1.000
_cell.length_b   1.000
_cell.length_c   1.000
_cell.angle_alpha   90.00
_cell.angle_beta   90.00
_cell.angle_gamma   90.00
#
_symmetry.space_group_name_H-M   'P 1'
#
loop_
_entity.id
_entity.type
_entity.pdbx_description
1 polymer ?
#
loop_
_entity_poly.entity_id
_entity_poly.type
_entity_poly.pdbx_seq_one_letter_code
_entity_poly.pdbx_strand_id
1 'polypeptide(L)'
;MSADEALPYLQVFTPLTFTSHVSPLPPPDTTTTTTATDGPTPPPQPPLLQQHSITASSTSPRGLFAARIEMTVNTKTMAIASLAVPKLDPAAEGELRPFVARIVQQQNSETSPSRSSSSGVHNNVSVLAWGMGEWLRVAVERAKVWMVLEREVGGDKDALRGWWGGSEDEDEEDADGRDEGSVDGTAGKDHDAAALLPYMGRTSLDLEVPVLDGGEGKVSALRVQWRITFDWTGEARSDIGVLVSVPGKWHKHDERGQLSGLPKLFDELVQRGEDPLAAVRTVVCLLAGEEK
;
A
#
# COMPACT_ATOMS: atom_id res chain seq x y z
N MET A 1 30.69 10.90 13.98
CA MET A 1 29.73 10.19 13.14
C MET A 1 29.45 11.07 11.94
N SER A 2 29.92 10.67 10.75
CA SER A 2 29.63 11.38 9.50
C SER A 2 28.23 10.99 8.98
N ALA A 3 27.70 11.74 8.00
CA ALA A 3 26.43 11.39 7.36
C ALA A 3 26.51 10.02 6.65
N ASP A 4 27.66 9.71 6.05
CA ASP A 4 27.90 8.44 5.34
C ASP A 4 27.95 7.25 6.30
N GLU A 5 28.45 7.45 7.53
CA GLU A 5 28.44 6.43 8.58
C GLU A 5 27.04 6.19 9.15
N ALA A 6 26.20 7.23 9.22
CA ALA A 6 24.85 7.14 9.79
C ALA A 6 23.79 6.64 8.80
N LEU A 7 23.99 6.87 7.49
CA LEU A 7 23.00 6.59 6.45
C LEU A 7 22.53 5.12 6.42
N PRO A 8 23.42 4.10 6.49
CA PRO A 8 22.99 2.71 6.50
C PRO A 8 22.03 2.40 7.64
N TYR A 9 22.28 2.96 8.84
CA TYR A 9 21.42 2.75 10.01
C TYR A 9 20.05 3.40 9.84
N LEU A 10 19.97 4.56 9.18
CA LEU A 10 18.70 5.24 8.92
C LEU A 10 17.87 4.51 7.86
N GLN A 11 18.53 3.87 6.89
CA GLN A 11 17.86 3.15 5.81
C GLN A 11 17.20 1.84 6.25
N VAL A 12 17.59 1.26 7.40
CA VAL A 12 16.95 0.05 7.95
C VAL A 12 15.48 0.28 8.32
N PHE A 13 15.11 1.51 8.68
CA PHE A 13 13.78 1.83 9.18
C PHE A 13 12.78 2.26 8.10
N THR A 14 13.14 2.12 6.82
CA THR A 14 12.25 2.51 5.73
C THR A 14 12.36 1.53 4.55
N PRO A 15 11.23 1.16 3.92
CA PRO A 15 11.27 0.37 2.70
C PRO A 15 11.71 1.20 1.48
N LEU A 16 12.04 2.49 1.67
CA LEU A 16 12.39 3.43 0.61
C LEU A 16 13.85 3.88 0.69
N THR A 17 14.48 3.98 -0.47
CA THR A 17 15.75 4.65 -0.67
C THR A 17 15.47 6.04 -1.24
N PHE A 18 16.10 7.06 -0.65
CA PHE A 18 15.95 8.46 -1.08
C PHE A 18 17.24 8.96 -1.72
N THR A 19 17.11 9.66 -2.84
CA THR A 19 18.18 10.46 -3.46
C THR A 19 17.69 11.89 -3.65
N SER A 20 18.55 12.88 -3.44
CA SER A 20 18.15 14.29 -3.45
C SER A 20 19.15 15.14 -4.23
N HIS A 21 18.62 16.08 -5.02
CA HIS A 21 19.38 17.14 -5.67
C HIS A 21 18.85 18.49 -5.20
N VAL A 22 19.73 19.37 -4.74
CA VAL A 22 19.38 20.69 -4.21
C VAL A 22 19.95 21.77 -5.12
N SER A 23 19.10 22.71 -5.54
CA SER A 23 19.49 23.87 -6.35
C SER A 23 18.96 25.16 -5.75
N PRO A 24 19.77 26.24 -5.63
CA PRO A 24 19.27 27.54 -5.23
C PRO A 24 18.34 28.09 -6.32
N LEU A 25 17.21 28.67 -5.92
CA LEU A 25 16.33 29.39 -6.84
C LEU A 25 16.80 30.84 -6.94
N PRO A 26 16.77 31.43 -8.16
CA PRO A 26 17.07 32.84 -8.33
C PRO A 26 16.07 33.67 -7.50
N PRO A 27 16.52 34.79 -6.89
CA PRO A 27 15.61 35.72 -6.23
C PRO A 27 14.50 36.13 -7.21
N PRO A 28 13.24 36.22 -6.77
CA PRO A 28 12.18 36.71 -7.64
C PRO A 28 12.55 38.11 -8.13
N ASP A 29 12.54 38.31 -9.44
CA ASP A 29 12.86 39.59 -10.07
C ASP A 29 11.95 40.67 -9.49
N THR A 30 12.53 41.58 -8.70
CA THR A 30 11.85 42.81 -8.26
C THR A 30 11.70 43.76 -9.45
N THR A 31 10.83 43.42 -10.40
CA THR A 31 10.43 44.27 -11.52
C THR A 31 8.93 44.52 -11.47
N THR A 32 8.47 45.14 -10.38
CA THR A 32 7.17 45.82 -10.39
C THR A 32 7.24 47.11 -9.59
N THR A 33 7.33 48.20 -10.34
CA THR A 33 6.81 49.55 -10.06
C THR A 33 7.30 50.23 -8.79
N THR A 34 8.39 50.98 -8.98
CA THR A 34 8.63 52.26 -8.31
C THR A 34 7.40 53.17 -8.44
N THR A 35 6.63 53.30 -7.38
CA THR A 35 6.01 54.59 -7.03
C THR A 35 6.61 55.01 -5.70
N ALA A 36 7.56 55.94 -5.80
CA ALA A 36 8.19 56.58 -4.67
C ALA A 36 7.14 57.22 -3.77
N THR A 37 7.12 56.86 -2.49
CA THR A 37 6.67 57.76 -1.43
C THR A 37 7.44 57.44 -0.16
N ASP A 38 8.16 58.47 0.30
CA ASP A 38 8.93 58.68 1.53
C ASP A 38 9.04 57.57 2.60
N GLY A 39 10.30 57.23 2.93
CA GLY A 39 10.70 56.58 4.17
C GLY A 39 12.04 55.83 4.03
N PRO A 40 13.01 55.99 4.96
CA PRO A 40 14.29 55.27 4.92
C PRO A 40 14.11 53.87 5.51
N THR A 41 13.33 53.02 4.85
CA THR A 41 13.23 51.59 5.18
C THR A 41 13.60 50.82 3.93
N PRO A 42 14.75 50.11 3.90
CA PRO A 42 15.08 49.29 2.73
C PRO A 42 13.95 48.26 2.51
N PRO A 43 13.53 48.03 1.26
CA PRO A 43 12.51 47.02 0.97
C PRO A 43 12.96 45.66 1.51
N PRO A 44 12.05 44.86 2.08
CA PRO A 44 12.39 43.54 2.60
C PRO A 44 12.99 42.70 1.47
N GLN A 45 14.25 42.29 1.64
CA GLN A 45 14.95 41.45 0.67
C GLN A 45 14.17 40.13 0.49
N PRO A 46 13.86 39.71 -0.75
CA PRO A 46 13.08 38.51 -0.98
C PRO A 46 13.75 37.30 -0.31
N PRO A 47 12.97 36.34 0.20
CA PRO A 47 13.54 35.16 0.84
C PRO A 47 14.33 34.36 -0.20
N LEU A 48 15.53 33.92 0.18
CA LEU A 48 16.30 32.97 -0.62
C LEU A 48 15.57 31.61 -0.54
N LEU A 49 15.24 31.06 -1.70
CA LEU A 49 14.55 29.79 -1.82
C LEU A 49 15.49 28.73 -2.37
N GLN A 50 15.34 27.49 -1.91
CA GLN A 50 16.05 26.33 -2.41
C GLN A 50 15.02 25.32 -2.93
N GLN A 51 15.28 24.79 -4.13
CA GLN A 51 14.51 23.69 -4.69
C GLN A 51 15.21 22.37 -4.39
N HIS A 52 14.45 21.42 -3.87
CA HIS A 52 14.86 20.05 -3.62
C HIS A 52 14.08 19.13 -4.57
N SER A 53 14.80 18.36 -5.37
CA SER A 53 14.26 17.28 -6.20
C SER A 53 14.66 15.96 -5.56
N ILE A 54 13.71 15.30 -4.90
CA ILE A 54 13.92 14.06 -4.17
C ILE A 54 13.29 12.91 -4.97
N THR A 55 14.03 11.83 -5.17
CA THR A 55 13.51 10.58 -5.73
C THR A 55 13.44 9.54 -4.62
N ALA A 56 12.27 8.93 -4.45
CA ALA A 56 12.03 7.82 -3.54
C ALA A 56 11.81 6.54 -4.37
N SER A 57 12.49 5.45 -4.02
CA SER A 57 12.38 4.16 -4.70
C SER A 57 12.43 2.99 -3.72
N SER A 58 11.81 1.85 -4.05
CA SER A 58 11.87 0.68 -3.16
C SER A 58 13.31 0.19 -2.91
N THR A 59 13.65 -0.05 -1.65
CA THR A 59 14.98 -0.52 -1.23
C THR A 59 15.21 -1.99 -1.56
N SER A 60 14.25 -2.85 -1.17
CA SER A 60 14.25 -4.29 -1.48
C SER A 60 12.81 -4.84 -1.37
N PRO A 61 12.31 -5.59 -2.37
CA PRO A 61 12.88 -5.75 -3.71
C PRO A 61 12.89 -4.42 -4.49
N ARG A 62 13.95 -4.19 -5.27
CA ARG A 62 14.08 -2.95 -6.07
C ARG A 62 13.11 -2.95 -7.24
N GLY A 63 12.59 -1.78 -7.58
CA GLY A 63 11.76 -1.57 -8.77
C GLY A 63 10.25 -1.77 -8.56
N LEU A 64 9.79 -2.01 -7.32
CA LEU A 64 8.37 -2.15 -6.99
C LEU A 64 7.64 -0.81 -6.82
N PHE A 65 8.40 0.27 -6.58
CA PHE A 65 7.85 1.60 -6.37
C PHE A 65 8.86 2.67 -6.75
N ALA A 66 8.38 3.74 -7.36
CA ALA A 66 9.14 4.96 -7.60
C ALA A 66 8.26 6.22 -7.52
N ALA A 67 8.75 7.26 -6.86
CA ALA A 67 8.11 8.57 -6.81
C ALA A 67 9.15 9.70 -6.90
N ARG A 68 8.72 10.85 -7.43
CA ARG A 68 9.50 12.09 -7.44
C ARG A 68 8.75 13.11 -6.60
N ILE A 69 9.45 13.69 -5.62
CA ILE A 69 8.98 14.74 -4.73
C ILE A 69 9.77 16.00 -5.07
N GLU A 70 9.06 17.10 -5.30
CA GLU A 70 9.64 18.42 -5.49
C GLU A 70 9.23 19.31 -4.33
N MET A 71 10.20 19.95 -3.69
CA MET A 71 9.99 20.75 -2.49
C MET A 71 10.75 22.07 -2.61
N THR A 72 10.11 23.18 -2.29
CA THR A 72 10.78 24.48 -2.18
C THR A 72 10.88 24.89 -0.73
N VAL A 73 12.09 25.20 -0.25
CA VAL A 73 12.38 25.55 1.14
C VAL A 73 12.88 26.99 1.22
N ASN A 74 12.36 27.75 2.17
CA ASN A 74 12.89 29.07 2.51
C ASN A 74 14.14 28.88 3.37
N THR A 75 15.30 29.33 2.90
CA THR A 75 16.57 29.07 3.61
C THR A 75 16.73 29.89 4.89
N LYS A 76 15.92 30.94 5.08
CA LYS A 76 15.93 31.76 6.31
C LYS A 76 15.05 31.15 7.40
N THR A 77 13.85 30.70 7.05
CA THR A 77 12.89 30.14 8.02
C THR A 77 12.95 28.62 8.13
N MET A 78 13.64 27.95 7.19
CA MET A 78 13.61 26.49 6.97
C MET A 78 12.20 25.92 6.76
N ALA A 79 11.23 26.78 6.45
CA ALA A 79 9.87 26.36 6.18
C ALA A 79 9.72 25.90 4.73
N ILE A 80 8.91 24.85 4.53
CA ILE A 80 8.54 24.36 3.20
C ILE A 80 7.50 25.33 2.60
N ALA A 81 7.92 26.06 1.58
CA ALA A 81 7.07 27.01 0.86
C ALA A 81 6.11 26.30 -0.11
N SER A 82 6.58 25.26 -0.78
CA SER A 82 5.75 24.41 -1.66
C SER A 82 6.23 22.97 -1.65
N LEU A 83 5.29 22.05 -1.85
CA LEU A 83 5.53 20.63 -1.98
C LEU A 83 4.71 20.11 -3.17
N ALA A 84 5.28 19.25 -3.99
CA ALA A 84 4.62 18.63 -5.13
C ALA A 84 5.13 17.21 -5.34
N VAL A 85 4.29 16.36 -5.92
CA VAL A 85 4.67 15.00 -6.33
C VAL A 85 4.35 14.86 -7.82
N PRO A 86 5.24 15.33 -8.71
CA PRO A 86 5.00 15.32 -10.15
C PRO A 86 4.91 13.92 -10.74
N LYS A 87 5.62 12.94 -10.15
CA LYS A 87 5.63 11.55 -10.63
C LYS A 87 5.38 10.60 -9.47
N LEU A 88 4.46 9.68 -9.69
CA LEU A 88 4.13 8.58 -8.78
C LEU A 88 4.10 7.27 -9.58
N ASP A 89 4.34 6.16 -8.90
CA ASP A 89 4.26 4.84 -9.52
C ASP A 89 2.81 4.56 -10.02
N PRO A 90 2.62 4.07 -11.26
CA PRO A 90 1.30 3.77 -11.79
C PRO A 90 0.48 2.80 -10.92
N ALA A 91 1.12 1.82 -10.29
CA ALA A 91 0.44 0.88 -9.40
C ALA A 91 -0.08 1.56 -8.13
N ALA A 92 0.59 2.63 -7.70
CA ALA A 92 0.25 3.35 -6.48
C ALA A 92 -0.73 4.51 -6.71
N GLU A 93 -0.90 4.98 -7.95
CA GLU A 93 -1.69 6.18 -8.24
C GLU A 93 -3.12 6.12 -7.69
N GLY A 94 -3.82 4.99 -7.85
CA GLY A 94 -5.21 4.85 -7.43
C GLY A 94 -5.43 5.05 -5.92
N GLU A 95 -4.44 4.65 -5.11
CA GLU A 95 -4.55 4.62 -3.64
C GLU A 95 -3.81 5.81 -2.99
N LEU A 96 -2.60 6.14 -3.47
CA LEU A 96 -1.78 7.22 -2.91
C LEU A 96 -2.16 8.61 -3.42
N ARG A 97 -2.62 8.77 -4.67
CA ARG A 97 -2.89 10.12 -5.24
C ARG A 97 -3.88 10.94 -4.39
N PRO A 98 -5.00 10.38 -3.88
CA PRO A 98 -5.92 11.13 -3.02
C PRO A 98 -5.26 11.62 -1.71
N PHE A 99 -4.37 10.81 -1.13
CA PHE A 99 -3.60 11.16 0.06
C PHE A 99 -2.57 12.26 -0.23
N VAL A 100 -1.80 12.11 -1.31
CA VAL A 100 -0.84 13.13 -1.79
C VAL A 100 -1.54 14.46 -2.03
N ALA A 101 -2.70 14.45 -2.68
CA ALA A 101 -3.49 15.64 -2.94
C ALA A 101 -3.88 16.35 -1.63
N ARG A 102 -4.27 15.62 -0.59
CA ARG A 102 -4.60 16.20 0.73
C ARG A 102 -3.41 16.92 1.38
N ILE A 103 -2.19 16.44 1.17
CA ILE A 103 -0.96 17.03 1.73
C ILE A 103 -0.52 18.26 0.94
N VAL A 104 -0.61 18.20 -0.39
CA VAL A 104 -0.11 19.21 -1.32
C VAL A 104 -1.11 20.34 -1.57
N GLN A 105 -2.42 20.08 -1.45
CA GLN A 105 -3.45 21.09 -1.73
C GLN A 105 -3.48 22.17 -0.65
N GLN A 106 -3.25 23.39 -1.10
CA GLN A 106 -3.39 24.61 -0.33
C GLN A 106 -4.86 24.86 0.01
N GLN A 107 -5.16 25.21 1.28
CA GLN A 107 -6.47 25.72 1.72
C GLN A 107 -6.74 27.10 1.09
N ASN A 108 -6.99 27.16 -0.23
CA ASN A 108 -7.34 28.41 -0.91
C ASN A 108 -8.82 28.47 -1.34
N SER A 109 -9.68 27.54 -0.89
CA SER A 109 -11.12 27.65 -1.14
C SER A 109 -11.82 28.36 0.02
N GLU A 110 -12.03 29.68 -0.09
CA GLU A 110 -12.96 30.45 0.74
C GLU A 110 -14.43 29.97 0.63
N THR A 111 -14.72 28.99 -0.22
CA THR A 111 -16.07 28.56 -0.61
C THR A 111 -16.49 27.16 -0.14
N SER A 112 -15.72 26.48 0.72
CA SER A 112 -16.12 25.15 1.23
C SER A 112 -15.99 25.04 2.77
N PRO A 113 -17.10 25.08 3.53
CA PRO A 113 -17.08 25.09 4.99
C PRO A 113 -17.02 23.67 5.59
N SER A 114 -16.33 22.72 4.96
CA SER A 114 -16.31 21.34 5.44
C SER A 114 -15.00 20.62 5.14
N ARG A 115 -14.05 20.83 6.05
CA ARG A 115 -13.14 19.85 6.68
C ARG A 115 -11.91 20.63 7.11
N SER A 116 -11.77 20.80 8.41
CA SER A 116 -10.55 21.27 9.05
C SER A 116 -9.43 20.27 8.73
N SER A 117 -8.78 20.42 7.58
CA SER A 117 -7.44 19.84 7.38
C SER A 117 -6.55 20.55 8.39
N SER A 118 -6.07 19.80 9.39
CA SER A 118 -5.16 20.33 10.38
C SER A 118 -3.94 20.91 9.68
N SER A 119 -3.49 22.10 10.11
CA SER A 119 -2.33 22.80 9.52
C SER A 119 -1.06 21.94 9.53
N GLY A 120 -0.99 20.90 10.38
CA GLY A 120 0.12 19.97 10.47
C GLY A 120 0.27 18.97 9.31
N VAL A 121 -0.74 18.80 8.45
CA VAL A 121 -0.67 17.87 7.31
C VAL A 121 -0.26 18.58 6.02
N HIS A 122 -0.51 19.88 5.91
CA HIS A 122 -0.21 20.65 4.71
C HIS A 122 1.31 20.82 4.50
N ASN A 123 1.80 20.58 3.28
CA ASN A 123 3.22 20.62 2.92
C ASN A 123 4.12 19.75 3.84
N ASN A 124 3.57 18.72 4.48
CA ASN A 124 4.31 17.86 5.38
C ASN A 124 5.02 16.74 4.61
N VAL A 125 6.29 16.97 4.27
CA VAL A 125 7.12 16.00 3.54
C VAL A 125 7.34 14.69 4.33
N SER A 126 7.35 14.75 5.66
CA SER A 126 7.54 13.57 6.50
C SER A 126 6.33 12.63 6.44
N VAL A 127 5.12 13.19 6.59
CA VAL A 127 3.86 12.43 6.46
C VAL A 127 3.70 11.86 5.05
N LEU A 128 4.10 12.63 4.04
CA LEU A 128 4.12 12.17 2.65
C LEU A 128 5.05 10.96 2.44
N ALA A 129 6.30 11.08 2.89
CA ALA A 129 7.30 10.02 2.75
C ALA A 129 6.92 8.77 3.56
N TRP A 130 6.36 8.96 4.76
CA TRP A 130 5.81 7.87 5.58
C TRP A 130 4.70 7.12 4.84
N GLY A 131 3.69 7.83 4.35
CA GLY A 131 2.58 7.20 3.63
C GLY A 131 3.00 6.47 2.35
N MET A 132 4.02 6.98 1.63
CA MET A 132 4.61 6.25 0.49
C MET A 132 5.26 4.93 0.92
N GLY A 133 5.97 4.93 2.06
CA GLY A 133 6.59 3.73 2.61
C GLY A 133 5.56 2.72 3.10
N GLU A 134 4.53 3.18 3.81
CA GLU A 134 3.45 2.33 4.31
C GLU A 134 2.61 1.74 3.18
N TRP A 135 2.36 2.51 2.11
CA TRP A 135 1.74 1.95 0.90
C TRP A 135 2.56 0.79 0.35
N LEU A 136 3.88 0.97 0.18
CA LEU A 136 4.75 -0.06 -0.36
C LEU A 136 4.74 -1.32 0.51
N ARG A 137 4.82 -1.16 1.84
CA ARG A 137 4.79 -2.29 2.79
C ARG A 137 3.51 -3.11 2.64
N VAL A 138 2.34 -2.46 2.71
CA VAL A 138 1.04 -3.13 2.62
C VAL A 138 0.78 -3.68 1.21
N ALA A 139 1.21 -2.96 0.15
CA ALA A 139 1.03 -3.43 -1.22
C ALA A 139 1.87 -4.68 -1.52
N VAL A 140 3.08 -4.79 -0.96
CA VAL A 140 3.91 -6.01 -1.07
C VAL A 140 3.25 -7.18 -0.33
N GLU A 141 2.74 -6.95 0.87
CA GLU A 141 2.00 -7.96 1.64
C GLU A 141 0.78 -8.47 0.86
N ARG A 142 -0.05 -7.55 0.37
CA ARG A 142 -1.19 -7.85 -0.50
C ARG A 142 -0.78 -8.62 -1.76
N ALA A 143 0.31 -8.22 -2.42
CA ALA A 143 0.80 -8.88 -3.63
C ALA A 143 1.23 -10.33 -3.37
N LYS A 144 1.85 -10.62 -2.22
CA LYS A 144 2.17 -11.98 -1.80
C LYS A 144 0.90 -12.82 -1.61
N VAL A 145 -0.11 -12.26 -0.94
CA VAL A 145 -1.41 -12.94 -0.76
C VAL A 145 -2.07 -13.25 -2.10
N TRP A 146 -2.05 -12.32 -3.06
CA TRP A 146 -2.57 -12.57 -4.42
C TRP A 146 -1.87 -13.72 -5.12
N MET A 147 -0.54 -13.75 -5.06
CA MET A 147 0.25 -14.82 -5.68
C MET A 147 -0.05 -16.19 -5.05
N VAL A 148 -0.19 -16.24 -3.72
CA VAL A 148 -0.52 -17.48 -3.00
C VAL A 148 -1.91 -17.96 -3.37
N LEU A 149 -2.91 -17.07 -3.35
CA LEU A 149 -4.29 -17.42 -3.69
C LEU A 149 -4.45 -17.88 -5.14
N GLU A 150 -3.80 -17.22 -6.11
CA GLU A 150 -3.85 -17.67 -7.50
C GLU A 150 -3.21 -19.06 -7.68
N ARG A 151 -2.11 -19.34 -6.98
CA ARG A 151 -1.45 -20.64 -7.03
C ARG A 151 -2.30 -21.74 -6.39
N GLU A 152 -2.90 -21.46 -5.24
CA GLU A 152 -3.66 -22.45 -4.44
C GLU A 152 -5.07 -22.70 -4.99
N VAL A 153 -5.76 -21.65 -5.43
CA VAL A 153 -7.17 -21.73 -5.84
C VAL A 153 -7.33 -21.71 -7.36
N GLY A 154 -6.44 -21.04 -8.08
CA GLY A 154 -6.45 -21.00 -9.55
C GLY A 154 -5.89 -22.26 -10.22
N GLY A 155 -5.38 -23.21 -9.44
CA GLY A 155 -4.95 -24.53 -9.93
C GLY A 155 -6.12 -25.49 -10.21
N ASP A 156 -5.82 -26.68 -10.73
CA ASP A 156 -6.82 -27.73 -10.92
C ASP A 156 -7.35 -28.24 -9.56
N LYS A 157 -8.44 -29.02 -9.55
CA LYS A 157 -9.02 -29.60 -8.34
C LYS A 157 -8.00 -30.35 -7.47
N ASP A 158 -6.99 -30.93 -8.10
CA ASP A 158 -5.91 -31.64 -7.42
C ASP A 158 -4.94 -30.69 -6.69
N ALA A 159 -4.73 -29.47 -7.18
CA ALA A 159 -3.95 -28.44 -6.47
C ALA A 159 -4.71 -27.95 -5.23
N LEU A 160 -6.03 -27.75 -5.36
CA LEU A 160 -6.90 -27.40 -4.23
C LEU A 160 -6.96 -28.55 -3.19
N ARG A 161 -7.07 -29.81 -3.65
CA ARG A 161 -7.02 -31.01 -2.79
C ARG A 161 -5.66 -31.22 -2.15
N GLY A 162 -4.56 -31.03 -2.87
CA GLY A 162 -3.20 -31.16 -2.35
C GLY A 162 -2.87 -30.08 -1.32
N TRP A 163 -3.37 -28.86 -1.53
CA TRP A 163 -3.33 -27.78 -0.55
C TRP A 163 -4.09 -28.14 0.75
N TRP A 164 -5.09 -29.02 0.68
CA TRP A 164 -5.89 -29.47 1.84
C TRP A 164 -5.45 -30.82 2.45
N GLY A 165 -4.83 -31.69 1.66
CA GLY A 165 -4.43 -33.05 2.06
C GLY A 165 -2.97 -33.21 2.51
N GLY A 166 -2.11 -32.21 2.31
CA GLY A 166 -0.68 -32.28 2.64
C GLY A 166 -0.31 -31.50 3.89
N SER A 167 -0.45 -32.12 5.06
CA SER A 167 0.24 -31.70 6.30
C SER A 167 1.01 -32.84 6.96
N GLU A 168 1.25 -33.94 6.24
CA GLU A 168 2.15 -35.02 6.65
C GLU A 168 2.98 -35.41 5.42
N ASP A 169 4.30 -35.31 5.55
CA ASP A 169 5.35 -35.78 4.63
C ASP A 169 5.62 -34.95 3.36
N GLU A 170 6.56 -33.99 3.49
CA GLU A 170 7.76 -33.82 2.64
C GLU A 170 8.42 -32.45 2.91
N ASP A 171 9.11 -32.32 4.05
CA ASP A 171 10.19 -31.34 4.28
C ASP A 171 11.38 -32.08 4.93
N GLU A 172 11.84 -33.15 4.28
CA GLU A 172 13.17 -33.71 4.46
C GLU A 172 13.91 -33.61 3.13
N GLU A 173 14.54 -32.47 2.87
CA GLU A 173 15.83 -32.30 2.17
C GLU A 173 16.07 -30.81 1.89
N ASP A 174 16.53 -30.08 2.92
CA ASP A 174 17.56 -29.04 2.79
C ASP A 174 17.96 -28.56 4.19
N ALA A 175 18.68 -29.44 4.88
CA ALA A 175 19.40 -29.09 6.10
C ALA A 175 20.67 -28.33 5.73
N ASP A 176 20.69 -27.01 5.94
CA ASP A 176 21.89 -26.34 6.43
C ASP A 176 21.56 -25.02 7.16
N GLY A 177 21.85 -25.00 8.46
CA GLY A 177 22.17 -23.76 9.20
C GLY A 177 21.09 -23.20 10.13
N ARG A 178 21.09 -23.67 11.38
CA ARG A 178 20.44 -23.05 12.55
C ARG A 178 20.59 -21.52 12.63
N ASP A 179 19.48 -20.83 12.86
CA ASP A 179 19.41 -19.77 13.88
C ASP A 179 18.03 -19.81 14.55
N GLU A 180 18.01 -20.11 15.85
CA GLU A 180 16.81 -20.11 16.68
C GLU A 180 16.58 -18.68 17.19
N GLY A 181 15.47 -18.06 16.77
CA GLY A 181 15.13 -16.74 17.26
C GLY A 181 13.88 -16.10 16.66
N SER A 182 12.72 -16.76 16.77
CA SER A 182 11.38 -16.13 16.75
C SER A 182 11.06 -15.19 15.56
N VAL A 183 10.49 -15.68 14.45
CA VAL A 183 9.77 -14.83 13.47
C VAL A 183 8.66 -15.61 12.75
N ASP A 184 7.46 -15.04 12.75
CA ASP A 184 6.44 -14.99 11.70
C ASP A 184 6.63 -15.92 10.47
N GLY A 185 5.77 -16.94 10.37
CA GLY A 185 5.87 -18.09 9.45
C GLY A 185 5.56 -17.83 7.97
N THR A 186 5.81 -16.64 7.44
CA THR A 186 5.76 -16.37 5.97
C THR A 186 6.97 -15.59 5.43
N ALA A 187 8.02 -15.43 6.22
CA ALA A 187 9.29 -14.82 5.78
C ALA A 187 10.30 -15.89 5.32
N GLY A 188 10.16 -16.44 4.11
CA GLY A 188 11.08 -17.51 3.65
C GLY A 188 11.40 -17.61 2.16
N LYS A 189 10.68 -16.89 1.28
CA LYS A 189 11.12 -16.72 -0.12
C LYS A 189 11.08 -15.24 -0.42
N ASP A 190 12.26 -14.64 -0.60
CA ASP A 190 12.37 -13.33 -1.22
C ASP A 190 11.76 -13.44 -2.62
N HIS A 191 10.49 -13.07 -2.74
CA HIS A 191 9.83 -13.04 -4.03
C HIS A 191 10.55 -12.01 -4.90
N ASP A 192 11.04 -12.45 -6.05
CA ASP A 192 11.66 -11.57 -7.01
C ASP A 192 10.70 -10.41 -7.34
N ALA A 193 11.24 -9.20 -7.47
CA ALA A 193 10.45 -8.01 -7.77
C ALA A 193 9.56 -8.24 -9.01
N ALA A 194 10.10 -8.94 -10.01
CA ALA A 194 9.38 -9.30 -11.23
C ALA A 194 8.12 -10.13 -10.97
N ALA A 195 8.12 -10.99 -9.96
CA ALA A 195 6.97 -11.82 -9.60
C ALA A 195 5.88 -11.02 -8.88
N LEU A 196 6.25 -9.99 -8.10
CA LEU A 196 5.30 -9.16 -7.35
C LEU A 196 4.69 -8.03 -8.20
N LEU A 197 5.44 -7.52 -9.18
CA LEU A 197 5.03 -6.38 -10.02
C LEU A 197 3.60 -6.47 -10.60
N PRO A 198 3.14 -7.61 -11.14
CA PRO A 198 1.78 -7.74 -11.68
C PRO A 198 0.65 -7.54 -10.66
N TYR A 199 0.97 -7.68 -9.37
CA TYR A 199 0.01 -7.66 -8.27
C TYR A 199 0.02 -6.36 -7.47
N MET A 200 1.07 -5.54 -7.57
CA MET A 200 1.26 -4.34 -6.73
C MET A 200 0.07 -3.36 -6.77
N GLY A 201 -0.48 -3.12 -7.96
CA GLY A 201 -1.61 -2.19 -8.16
C GLY A 201 -2.98 -2.86 -8.09
N ARG A 202 -3.04 -4.16 -7.82
CA ARG A 202 -4.29 -4.93 -7.86
C ARG A 202 -5.05 -4.77 -6.54
N THR A 203 -6.25 -4.20 -6.61
CA THR A 203 -7.13 -4.01 -5.44
C THR A 203 -8.19 -5.10 -5.28
N SER A 204 -8.29 -6.04 -6.22
CA SER A 204 -9.20 -7.18 -6.13
C SER A 204 -8.70 -8.37 -6.93
N LEU A 205 -8.99 -9.58 -6.45
CA LEU A 205 -8.68 -10.85 -7.10
C LEU A 205 -9.96 -11.67 -7.26
N ASP A 206 -10.22 -12.13 -8.48
CA ASP A 206 -11.34 -13.01 -8.80
C ASP A 206 -10.83 -14.45 -8.85
N LEU A 207 -11.50 -15.34 -8.12
CA LEU A 207 -11.16 -16.76 -7.99
C LEU A 207 -12.36 -17.61 -8.37
N GLU A 208 -12.09 -18.65 -9.15
CA GLU A 208 -13.04 -19.71 -9.43
C GLU A 208 -12.78 -20.85 -8.45
N VAL A 209 -13.74 -21.09 -7.55
CA VAL A 209 -13.64 -22.13 -6.52
C VAL A 209 -14.38 -23.38 -7.00
N PRO A 210 -13.67 -24.45 -7.38
CA PRO A 210 -14.31 -25.67 -7.80
C PRO A 210 -14.89 -26.42 -6.59
N VAL A 211 -16.02 -27.08 -6.82
CA VAL A 211 -16.66 -27.89 -5.78
C VAL A 211 -16.00 -29.26 -5.75
N LEU A 212 -15.54 -29.67 -4.57
CA LEU A 212 -14.82 -30.92 -4.41
C LEU A 212 -15.75 -32.13 -4.38
N ASP A 213 -16.93 -31.99 -3.75
CA ASP A 213 -17.90 -33.07 -3.59
C ASP A 213 -19.26 -32.73 -4.25
N GLY A 214 -19.85 -33.66 -5.00
CA GLY A 214 -21.25 -33.54 -5.44
C GLY A 214 -21.55 -32.86 -6.79
N GLY A 215 -20.61 -32.82 -7.74
CA GLY A 215 -20.93 -32.62 -9.16
C GLY A 215 -19.78 -32.13 -10.03
N GLU A 216 -19.53 -32.82 -11.14
CA GLU A 216 -18.62 -32.37 -12.19
C GLU A 216 -19.03 -30.97 -12.72
N GLY A 217 -18.05 -30.06 -12.82
CA GLY A 217 -18.22 -28.75 -13.47
C GLY A 217 -18.98 -27.67 -12.70
N LYS A 218 -19.32 -27.85 -11.42
CA LYS A 218 -19.86 -26.75 -10.59
C LYS A 218 -18.71 -25.90 -10.03
N VAL A 219 -18.81 -24.59 -10.23
CA VAL A 219 -17.82 -23.60 -9.78
C VAL A 219 -18.56 -22.45 -9.09
N SER A 220 -18.03 -22.00 -7.96
CA SER A 220 -18.42 -20.77 -7.28
C SER A 220 -17.42 -19.67 -7.62
N ALA A 221 -17.84 -18.42 -7.71
CA ALA A 221 -16.93 -17.30 -7.90
C ALA A 221 -16.74 -16.54 -6.58
N LEU A 222 -15.49 -16.30 -6.21
CA LEU A 222 -15.09 -15.53 -5.04
C LEU A 222 -14.26 -14.33 -5.50
N ARG A 223 -14.71 -13.12 -5.20
CA ARG A 223 -13.90 -11.91 -5.37
C ARG A 223 -13.36 -11.49 -4.01
N VAL A 224 -12.05 -11.47 -3.84
CA VAL A 224 -11.39 -10.83 -2.71
C VAL A 224 -11.09 -9.38 -3.08
N GLN A 225 -11.38 -8.44 -2.20
CA GLN A 225 -11.08 -7.02 -2.35
C GLN A 225 -10.10 -6.61 -1.25
N TRP A 226 -9.09 -5.82 -1.59
CA TRP A 226 -8.13 -5.27 -0.64
C TRP A 226 -7.66 -3.91 -1.13
N ARG A 227 -8.16 -2.85 -0.51
CA ARG A 227 -7.78 -1.46 -0.78
C ARG A 227 -6.93 -0.90 0.36
N ILE A 228 -5.99 -0.05 0.01
CA ILE A 228 -5.15 0.67 0.96
C ILE A 228 -5.69 2.09 1.10
N THR A 229 -5.99 2.49 2.32
CA THR A 229 -6.43 3.85 2.67
C THR A 229 -5.47 4.48 3.66
N PHE A 230 -5.49 5.81 3.79
CA PHE A 230 -4.56 6.54 4.66
C PHE A 230 -5.30 7.44 5.64
N ASP A 231 -4.85 7.43 6.88
CA ASP A 231 -5.27 8.42 7.85
C ASP A 231 -4.43 9.71 7.76
N TRP A 232 -4.54 10.57 8.77
CA TRP A 232 -3.90 11.88 8.78
C TRP A 232 -2.41 11.83 9.13
N THR A 233 -1.92 10.75 9.75
CA THR A 233 -0.48 10.55 10.00
C THR A 233 0.23 9.93 8.80
N GLY A 234 -0.53 9.48 7.80
CA GLY A 234 -0.03 8.72 6.68
C GLY A 234 0.05 7.22 6.97
N GLU A 235 -0.56 6.75 8.05
CA GLU A 235 -0.61 5.31 8.33
C GLU A 235 -1.54 4.63 7.33
N ALA A 236 -1.05 3.56 6.70
CA ALA A 236 -1.85 2.75 5.80
C ALA A 236 -2.84 1.87 6.59
N ARG A 237 -4.06 1.76 6.08
CA ARG A 237 -5.10 0.87 6.59
C ARG A 237 -5.64 0.01 5.47
N SER A 238 -5.65 -1.30 5.70
CA SER A 238 -6.22 -2.30 4.80
C SER A 238 -7.74 -2.35 4.95
N ASP A 239 -8.46 -2.02 3.88
CA ASP A 239 -9.90 -2.24 3.69
C ASP A 239 -10.07 -3.53 2.88
N ILE A 240 -10.31 -4.64 3.58
CA ILE A 240 -10.38 -6.00 3.00
C ILE A 240 -11.80 -6.52 3.10
N GLY A 241 -12.29 -7.19 2.05
CA GLY A 241 -13.60 -7.80 2.03
C GLY A 241 -13.70 -8.90 0.96
N VAL A 242 -14.78 -9.68 1.02
CA VAL A 242 -15.07 -10.71 0.00
C VAL A 242 -16.47 -10.56 -0.57
N LEU A 243 -16.62 -10.91 -1.85
CA LEU A 243 -17.90 -11.04 -2.52
C LEU A 243 -18.02 -12.45 -3.06
N VAL A 244 -19.10 -13.12 -2.70
CA VAL A 244 -19.37 -14.52 -3.07
C VAL A 244 -20.50 -14.55 -4.09
N SER A 245 -20.29 -15.28 -5.18
CA SER A 245 -21.31 -15.59 -6.18
C SER A 245 -21.39 -17.10 -6.37
N VAL A 246 -22.54 -17.67 -6.02
CA VAL A 246 -22.83 -19.11 -6.16
C VAL A 246 -23.90 -19.34 -7.24
N PRO A 247 -23.92 -20.51 -7.90
CA PRO A 247 -24.99 -20.84 -8.85
C PRO A 247 -26.37 -20.72 -8.19
N GLY A 248 -27.32 -20.04 -8.84
CA GLY A 248 -28.63 -19.74 -8.25
C GLY A 248 -29.48 -20.95 -7.83
N LYS A 249 -29.15 -22.16 -8.31
CA LYS A 249 -29.77 -23.41 -7.85
C LYS A 249 -29.38 -23.74 -6.40
N TRP A 250 -28.21 -23.31 -5.93
CA TRP A 250 -27.72 -23.58 -4.57
C TRP A 250 -28.47 -22.78 -3.52
N HIS A 251 -28.83 -21.53 -3.83
CA HIS A 251 -29.71 -20.74 -2.96
C HIS A 251 -31.08 -21.39 -2.73
N LYS A 252 -31.54 -22.27 -3.62
CA LYS A 252 -32.79 -23.02 -3.43
C LYS A 252 -32.64 -24.18 -2.43
N HIS A 253 -31.42 -24.67 -2.23
CA HIS A 253 -31.10 -25.74 -1.29
C HIS A 253 -30.47 -25.21 0.01
N ASP A 254 -30.12 -23.92 0.06
CA ASP A 254 -29.66 -23.22 1.26
C ASP A 254 -30.86 -22.76 2.10
N GLU A 255 -31.52 -23.73 2.75
CA GLU A 255 -32.69 -23.47 3.59
C GLU A 255 -32.40 -22.55 4.78
N ARG A 256 -31.12 -22.45 5.18
CA ARG A 256 -30.64 -21.65 6.32
C ARG A 256 -30.06 -20.29 5.90
N GLY A 257 -29.97 -20.01 4.60
CA GLY A 257 -29.40 -18.76 4.07
C GLY A 257 -27.91 -18.57 4.38
N GLN A 258 -27.17 -19.65 4.67
CA GLN A 258 -25.78 -19.62 5.12
C GLN A 258 -24.83 -19.05 4.05
N LEU A 259 -25.11 -19.26 2.76
CA LEU A 259 -24.28 -18.77 1.66
C LEU A 259 -24.26 -17.24 1.60
N SER A 260 -25.35 -16.59 2.00
CA SER A 260 -25.44 -15.13 2.07
C SER A 260 -24.67 -14.53 3.26
N GLY A 261 -24.31 -15.36 4.25
CA GLY A 261 -23.58 -14.97 5.45
C GLY A 261 -22.05 -14.98 5.29
N LEU A 262 -21.51 -15.59 4.24
CA LEU A 262 -20.06 -15.77 4.06
C LEU A 262 -19.26 -14.45 4.07
N PRO A 263 -19.71 -13.35 3.42
CA PRO A 263 -19.01 -12.07 3.54
C PRO A 263 -18.94 -11.55 4.98
N LYS A 264 -20.02 -11.71 5.76
CA LYS A 264 -20.05 -11.29 7.17
C LYS A 264 -19.13 -12.15 8.03
N LEU A 265 -19.09 -13.46 7.76
CA LEU A 265 -18.18 -14.37 8.44
C LEU A 265 -16.73 -13.92 8.20
N PHE A 266 -16.37 -13.64 6.95
CA PHE A 266 -15.04 -13.11 6.63
C PHE A 266 -14.71 -11.84 7.42
N ASP A 267 -15.62 -10.87 7.42
CA ASP A 267 -15.43 -9.62 8.17
C ASP A 267 -15.22 -9.87 9.67
N GLU A 268 -15.94 -10.85 10.26
CA GLU A 268 -15.78 -11.24 11.66
C GLU A 268 -14.43 -11.90 11.95
N LEU A 269 -13.91 -12.75 11.04
CA LEU A 269 -12.60 -13.39 11.19
C LEU A 269 -11.48 -12.34 11.18
N VAL A 270 -11.50 -11.43 10.20
CA VAL A 270 -10.51 -10.33 10.11
C VAL A 270 -10.61 -9.40 11.31
N GLN A 271 -11.82 -9.05 11.78
CA GLN A 271 -12.00 -8.22 12.97
C GLN A 271 -11.50 -8.86 14.26
N ARG A 272 -11.47 -10.20 14.33
CA ARG A 272 -10.90 -10.96 15.46
C ARG A 272 -9.39 -11.09 15.39
N GLY A 273 -8.76 -10.53 14.36
CA GLY A 273 -7.30 -10.53 14.17
C GLY A 273 -6.78 -11.74 13.42
N GLU A 274 -7.65 -12.48 12.72
CA GLU A 274 -7.19 -13.54 11.82
C GLU A 274 -6.48 -12.94 10.59
N ASP A 275 -5.42 -13.61 10.16
CA ASP A 275 -4.66 -13.23 8.97
C ASP A 275 -5.56 -13.23 7.71
N PRO A 276 -5.47 -12.21 6.83
CA PRO A 276 -6.35 -12.12 5.66
C PRO A 276 -6.29 -13.34 4.73
N LEU A 277 -5.12 -13.96 4.55
CA LEU A 277 -5.00 -15.17 3.74
C LEU A 277 -5.73 -16.32 4.44
N ALA A 278 -5.54 -16.52 5.74
CA ALA A 278 -6.26 -17.54 6.51
C ALA A 278 -7.79 -17.36 6.43
N ALA A 279 -8.29 -16.13 6.61
CA ALA A 279 -9.72 -15.85 6.51
C ALA A 279 -10.28 -16.12 5.11
N VAL A 280 -9.55 -15.79 4.04
CA VAL A 280 -9.96 -16.14 2.67
C VAL A 280 -10.00 -17.65 2.50
N ARG A 281 -9.00 -18.38 3.00
CA ARG A 281 -8.93 -19.84 2.92
C ARG A 281 -10.14 -20.49 3.58
N THR A 282 -10.56 -20.01 4.76
CA THR A 282 -11.80 -20.48 5.41
C THR A 282 -13.02 -20.33 4.49
N VAL A 283 -13.18 -19.18 3.84
CA VAL A 283 -14.29 -18.95 2.90
C VAL A 283 -14.21 -19.89 1.69
N VAL A 284 -13.00 -20.13 1.16
CA VAL A 284 -12.79 -21.07 0.04
C VAL A 284 -13.16 -22.50 0.44
N CYS A 285 -12.75 -22.98 1.62
CA CYS A 285 -13.11 -24.32 2.13
C CYS A 285 -14.64 -24.48 2.23
N LEU A 286 -15.33 -23.48 2.78
CA LEU A 286 -16.79 -23.48 2.88
C LEU A 286 -17.47 -23.50 1.50
N LEU A 287 -16.90 -22.82 0.50
CA LEU A 287 -17.44 -22.78 -0.86
C LEU A 287 -17.19 -24.07 -1.65
N ALA A 288 -16.09 -24.75 -1.40
CA ALA A 288 -15.77 -26.00 -2.06
C ALA A 288 -16.51 -27.21 -1.47
N GLY A 289 -17.12 -27.03 -0.29
CA GLY A 289 -18.03 -28.00 0.32
C GLY A 289 -17.35 -29.02 1.23
N GLU A 290 -16.22 -28.67 1.86
CA GLU A 290 -15.60 -29.54 2.84
C GLU A 290 -16.41 -29.53 4.16
N GLU A 291 -16.98 -30.69 4.51
CA GLU A 291 -17.58 -30.92 5.83
C GLU A 291 -16.46 -31.45 6.75
N LYS A 292 -16.29 -30.82 7.91
CA LYS A 292 -15.35 -31.25 8.95
C LYS A 292 -15.83 -32.52 9.66
#